data_AF-A0A212D6S4-F1
#
_entry.id   AF-A0A212D6S4-F1
#
_cell.length_a   1.000
_cell.length_b   1.000
_cell.length_c   1.000
_cell.angle_alpha   90.00
_cell.angle_beta   90.00
_cell.angle_gamma   90.00
#
_symmetry.space_group_name_H-M   'P 1'
#
loop_
_entity.id
_entity.type
_entity.pdbx_description
1 polymer ?
#
loop_
_entity_poly.entity_id
_entity_poly.type
_entity_poly.pdbx_seq_one_letter_code
_entity_poly.pdbx_strand_id
1 'polypeptide(L)'
;MTEYNEAQTLFRERSKGRIQRQLEITGKTTTDDELEEMLESGNPSIFTSDIISDSQITRQALNEIESRHKDIMKLETSIRELHEMFMDMAMFVETQGEMINNIEKNVMNAADYVEHAKEETKKAIKYQSKARRCREEQSKAPNPCFQCLSPSLLLLDAFLSACQGRFPCSVTKAL
;
A
#
# COMPACT_ATOMS: atom_id res chain seq x y z
N MET A 1 -3.15 1.91 -17.89
CA MET A 1 -1.81 2.52 -18.03
C MET A 1 -1.19 2.18 -19.39
N THR A 2 -1.21 0.92 -19.82
CA THR A 2 -0.78 0.51 -21.19
C THR A 2 -1.56 1.25 -22.28
N GLU A 3 -2.89 1.30 -22.19
CA GLU A 3 -3.74 2.05 -23.15
C GLU A 3 -3.41 3.55 -23.20
N TYR A 4 -3.06 4.14 -22.06
CA TYR A 4 -2.68 5.56 -22.00
C TYR A 4 -1.32 5.78 -22.67
N ASN A 5 -0.34 4.89 -22.44
CA ASN A 5 0.96 4.94 -23.11
C ASN A 5 0.82 4.73 -24.63
N GLU A 6 -0.02 3.79 -25.07
CA GLU A 6 -0.33 3.59 -26.49
C GLU A 6 -0.94 4.85 -27.12
N ALA A 7 -1.90 5.49 -26.44
CA ALA A 7 -2.49 6.74 -26.90
C ALA A 7 -1.47 7.87 -27.00
N GLN A 8 -0.50 7.94 -26.06
CA GLN A 8 0.59 8.91 -26.09
C GLN A 8 1.54 8.67 -27.26
N THR A 9 1.97 7.43 -27.50
CA THR A 9 2.81 7.07 -28.65
C THR A 9 2.12 7.42 -29.97
N LEU A 10 0.83 7.11 -30.11
CA LEU A 10 0.06 7.48 -31.31
C LEU A 10 -0.04 9.00 -31.51
N PHE A 11 -0.14 9.77 -30.43
CA PHE A 11 -0.14 11.24 -30.50
C PHE A 11 1.23 11.79 -30.93
N ARG A 12 2.32 11.18 -30.46
CA ARG A 12 3.69 11.51 -30.88
C ARG A 12 3.86 11.33 -32.38
N GLU A 13 3.51 10.15 -32.89
CA GLU A 13 3.62 9.79 -34.31
C GLU A 13 2.82 10.73 -35.20
N ARG A 14 1.58 11.07 -34.81
CA ARG A 14 0.76 12.04 -35.57
C ARG A 14 1.35 13.44 -35.54
N SER A 15 1.96 13.86 -34.43
CA SER A 15 2.58 15.18 -34.31
C SER A 15 3.86 15.25 -35.14
N LYS A 16 4.69 14.20 -35.12
CA LYS A 16 5.88 14.05 -35.96
C LYS A 16 5.51 14.13 -37.45
N GLY A 17 4.53 13.34 -37.91
CA GLY A 17 4.09 13.37 -39.30
C GLY A 17 3.52 14.72 -39.75
N ARG A 18 2.90 15.49 -38.83
CA ARG A 18 2.48 16.88 -39.13
C ARG A 18 3.67 17.82 -39.29
N ILE A 19 4.67 17.73 -38.42
CA ILE A 19 5.89 18.55 -38.52
C ILE A 19 6.62 18.26 -39.84
N GLN A 20 6.77 16.98 -40.18
CA GLN A 20 7.39 16.56 -41.44
C GLN A 20 6.70 17.20 -42.65
N ARG A 21 5.37 17.12 -42.70
CA ARG A 21 4.59 17.71 -43.79
C ARG A 21 4.73 19.24 -43.86
N GLN A 22 4.81 19.92 -42.71
CA GLN A 22 5.01 21.37 -42.69
C GLN A 22 6.43 21.75 -43.15
N LEU A 23 7.44 20.95 -42.81
CA LEU A 23 8.81 21.13 -43.30
C LEU A 23 8.88 20.97 -44.84
N GLU A 24 8.18 19.99 -45.39
CA GLU A 24 8.06 19.83 -46.85
C GLU A 24 7.42 21.06 -47.52
N ILE A 25 6.39 21.67 -46.91
CA ILE A 25 5.74 22.90 -47.42
C ILE A 25 6.73 24.08 -47.43
N THR A 26 7.62 24.15 -46.44
CA THR A 26 8.67 25.17 -46.38
C THR A 26 9.84 24.91 -47.33
N GLY A 27 9.84 23.77 -48.04
CA GLY A 27 10.88 23.38 -48.99
C GLY A 27 12.05 22.61 -48.37
N LYS A 28 11.99 22.26 -47.08
CA LYS A 28 12.99 21.44 -46.40
C LYS A 28 12.54 19.97 -46.42
N THR A 29 13.15 19.17 -47.28
CA THR A 29 12.99 17.72 -47.22
C THR A 29 13.84 17.18 -46.08
N THR A 30 13.23 16.44 -45.17
CA THR A 30 13.90 15.86 -43.99
C THR A 30 13.54 14.39 -43.91
N THR A 31 14.55 13.56 -43.68
CA THR A 31 14.36 12.14 -43.41
C THR A 31 13.77 11.94 -42.01
N ASP A 32 13.22 10.75 -41.76
CA ASP A 32 12.61 10.42 -40.47
C ASP A 32 13.63 10.49 -39.31
N ASP A 33 14.86 10.06 -39.58
CA ASP A 33 15.98 10.05 -38.64
C ASP A 33 16.47 11.48 -38.34
N GLU A 34 16.64 12.32 -39.37
CA GLU A 34 17.01 13.74 -39.19
C GLU A 34 15.93 14.50 -38.42
N LEU A 35 14.65 14.22 -38.70
CA LEU A 35 13.55 14.84 -37.96
C LEU A 35 13.56 14.43 -36.49
N GLU A 36 13.88 13.17 -36.20
CA GLU A 36 14.02 12.69 -34.82
C GLU A 36 15.15 13.41 -34.07
N GLU A 37 16.32 13.55 -34.69
CA GLU A 37 17.46 14.30 -34.13
C GLU A 37 17.08 15.77 -33.86
N MET A 38 16.33 16.39 -34.78
CA MET A 38 15.84 17.76 -34.60
C MET A 38 14.89 17.87 -33.38
N LEU A 39 14.04 16.86 -33.15
CA LEU A 39 13.13 16.83 -31.99
C LEU A 39 13.90 16.60 -30.67
N GLU A 40 14.91 15.72 -30.67
CA GLU A 40 15.72 15.42 -29.49
C GLU A 40 16.59 16.61 -29.03
N SER A 41 16.97 17.49 -29.96
CA SER A 41 17.76 18.69 -29.65
C SER A 41 17.09 19.64 -28.65
N GLY A 42 15.76 19.55 -28.50
CA GLY A 42 14.97 20.38 -27.58
C GLY A 42 14.96 21.86 -27.92
N ASN A 43 15.54 22.28 -29.05
CA ASN A 43 15.69 23.67 -29.43
C ASN A 43 14.72 24.04 -30.57
N PRO A 44 13.66 24.83 -30.32
CA PRO A 44 12.69 25.24 -31.35
C PRO A 44 13.30 25.98 -32.55
N SER A 45 14.46 26.62 -32.37
CA SER A 45 15.13 27.35 -33.46
C SER A 45 15.74 26.46 -34.52
N ILE A 46 15.89 25.16 -34.26
CA ILE A 46 16.41 24.21 -35.25
C ILE A 46 15.48 24.09 -36.47
N PHE A 47 14.18 24.30 -36.27
CA PHE A 47 13.20 24.33 -37.35
C PHE A 47 13.25 25.61 -38.18
N THR A 48 13.73 26.74 -37.63
CA THR A 48 13.71 28.05 -38.32
C THR A 48 15.05 28.43 -38.94
N SER A 49 16.16 27.81 -38.51
CA SER A 49 17.53 28.16 -38.90
C SER A 49 17.80 28.14 -40.41
N ASP A 50 17.21 27.19 -41.15
CA ASP A 50 17.45 27.01 -42.58
C ASP A 50 16.34 27.57 -43.49
N ILE A 51 15.29 28.16 -42.90
CA ILE A 51 14.06 28.51 -43.63
C ILE A 51 13.98 30.02 -43.86
N ILE A 52 14.01 30.41 -45.14
CA ILE A 52 13.78 31.80 -45.54
C ILE A 52 12.29 32.12 -45.39
N SER A 53 11.96 33.00 -44.45
CA SER A 53 10.57 33.36 -44.07
C SER A 53 9.95 34.43 -44.98
N ASP A 54 10.11 34.29 -46.29
CA ASP A 54 9.68 35.30 -47.28
C ASP A 54 8.19 35.24 -47.61
N SER A 55 7.54 34.09 -47.37
CA SER A 55 6.10 33.90 -47.64
C SER A 55 5.29 33.83 -46.35
N GLN A 56 4.06 34.38 -46.38
CA GLN A 56 3.08 34.21 -45.31
C GLN A 56 2.78 32.72 -45.04
N ILE A 57 2.80 31.89 -46.08
CA ILE A 57 2.59 30.44 -45.97
C ILE A 57 3.71 29.80 -45.14
N THR A 58 4.97 30.17 -45.40
CA THR A 58 6.13 29.68 -44.65
C THR A 58 6.07 30.08 -43.19
N ARG A 59 5.67 31.32 -42.88
CA ARG A 59 5.45 31.77 -41.49
C ARG A 59 4.38 30.95 -40.77
N GLN A 60 3.27 30.65 -41.45
CA GLN A 60 2.20 29.84 -40.88
C GLN A 60 2.67 28.41 -40.61
N ALA A 61 3.41 27.80 -41.54
CA ALA A 61 3.98 26.46 -41.37
C ALA A 61 4.95 26.42 -40.18
N LEU A 62 5.83 27.42 -40.04
CA LEU A 62 6.74 27.54 -38.90
C LEU A 62 6.02 27.66 -37.55
N ASN A 63 4.95 28.47 -37.48
CA ASN A 63 4.13 28.59 -36.27
C ASN A 63 3.44 27.26 -35.91
N GLU A 64 2.98 26.51 -36.91
CA GLU A 64 2.38 25.19 -36.69
C GLU A 64 3.42 24.18 -36.20
N ILE A 65 4.63 24.17 -36.78
CA ILE A 65 5.75 23.35 -36.33
C ILE A 65 6.08 23.64 -34.86
N GLU A 66 6.23 24.91 -34.49
CA GLU A 66 6.53 25.30 -33.11
C GLU A 66 5.42 24.85 -32.14
N SER A 67 4.15 25.01 -32.54
CA SER A 67 3.02 24.53 -31.74
C SER A 67 3.02 23.01 -31.56
N ARG A 68 3.31 22.24 -32.61
CA ARG A 68 3.40 20.77 -32.53
C ARG A 68 4.59 20.33 -31.69
N HIS A 69 5.75 20.97 -31.83
CA HIS A 69 6.93 20.70 -31.02
C HIS A 69 6.64 20.92 -29.53
N LYS A 70 5.95 22.01 -29.18
CA LYS A 70 5.53 22.26 -27.79
C LYS A 70 4.59 21.17 -27.25
N ASP A 71 3.72 20.63 -28.09
CA ASP A 71 2.86 19.52 -27.69
C ASP A 71 3.62 18.20 -27.51
N ILE A 72 4.65 17.94 -28.32
CA ILE A 72 5.59 16.81 -28.11
C ILE A 72 6.35 16.97 -26.79
N MET A 73 6.85 18.17 -26.47
CA MET A 73 7.54 18.42 -25.20
C MET A 73 6.63 18.16 -23.98
N LYS A 74 5.35 18.56 -24.04
CA LYS A 74 4.37 18.24 -22.99
C LYS A 74 4.12 16.74 -22.86
N LEU A 75 4.07 16.04 -24.01
CA LEU A 75 3.90 14.60 -24.05
C LEU A 75 5.07 13.90 -23.34
N GLU A 76 6.31 14.30 -23.62
CA GLU A 76 7.49 13.74 -22.96
C GLU A 76 7.47 13.93 -21.46
N THR A 77 7.10 15.12 -20.97
CA THR A 77 6.94 15.36 -19.53
C THR A 77 5.90 14.42 -18.93
N SER A 78 4.74 14.28 -19.58
CA SER A 78 3.70 13.36 -19.11
C SER A 78 4.14 11.89 -19.13
N ILE A 79 4.94 11.46 -20.12
CA ILE A 79 5.52 10.12 -20.15
C ILE A 79 6.51 9.91 -19.00
N ARG A 80 7.36 10.91 -18.70
CA ARG A 80 8.30 10.85 -17.56
C ARG A 80 7.56 10.70 -16.23
N GLU A 81 6.52 11.50 -16.01
CA GLU A 81 5.67 11.41 -14.81
C GLU A 81 5.05 10.01 -14.68
N LEU A 82 4.57 9.45 -15.80
CA LEU A 82 3.97 8.12 -15.81
C LEU A 82 5.00 7.02 -15.57
N HIS A 83 6.23 7.19 -16.07
CA HIS A 83 7.35 6.30 -15.78
C HIS A 83 7.73 6.31 -14.30
N GLU A 84 7.77 7.48 -13.66
CA GLU A 84 7.97 7.60 -12.21
C GLU A 84 6.89 6.85 -11.43
N MET A 85 5.61 7.03 -11.81
CA MET A 85 4.52 6.26 -11.21
C MET A 85 4.65 4.75 -11.41
N PHE A 86 5.15 4.30 -12.56
CA PHE A 86 5.40 2.88 -12.81
C PHE A 86 6.53 2.34 -11.94
N MET A 87 7.61 3.10 -11.76
CA MET A 87 8.72 2.72 -10.90
C MET A 87 8.31 2.68 -9.43
N ASP A 88 7.53 3.65 -8.97
CA ASP A 88 6.95 3.66 -7.63
C ASP A 88 6.03 2.45 -7.42
N MET A 89 5.17 2.13 -8.40
CA MET A 89 4.32 0.95 -8.33
C MET A 89 5.14 -0.35 -8.31
N ALA A 90 6.21 -0.45 -9.10
CA ALA A 90 7.10 -1.61 -9.07
C ALA A 90 7.77 -1.78 -7.70
N MET A 91 8.25 -0.69 -7.09
CA MET A 91 8.80 -0.68 -5.74
C MET A 91 7.76 -1.09 -4.69
N PHE A 92 6.52 -0.59 -4.79
CA PHE A 92 5.44 -0.96 -3.88
C PHE A 92 5.02 -2.42 -4.02
N VAL A 93 5.02 -2.98 -5.22
CA VAL A 93 4.74 -4.41 -5.44
C VAL A 93 5.87 -5.27 -4.88
N GLU A 94 7.14 -4.87 -5.03
CA GLU A 94 8.27 -5.58 -4.45
C GLU A 94 8.24 -5.57 -2.91
N THR A 95 7.99 -4.40 -2.30
CA THR A 95 7.84 -4.28 -0.83
C THR A 95 6.59 -4.96 -0.28
N GLN A 96 5.50 -5.04 -1.05
CA GLN A 96 4.31 -5.80 -0.67
C GLN A 96 4.42 -7.30 -0.94
N GLY A 97 5.42 -7.76 -1.70
CA GLY A 97 5.68 -9.18 -1.97
C GLY A 97 5.90 -10.02 -0.70
N GLU A 98 6.43 -9.42 0.38
CA GLU A 98 6.53 -10.08 1.70
C GLU A 98 5.19 -10.12 2.48
N MET A 99 4.24 -9.23 2.18
CA MET A 99 2.95 -9.12 2.89
C MET A 99 1.80 -9.90 2.24
N ILE A 100 2.03 -10.61 1.14
CA ILE A 100 1.04 -11.54 0.57
C ILE A 100 0.78 -12.72 1.53
N ASN A 101 1.72 -13.02 2.44
CA ASN A 101 1.53 -14.02 3.50
C ASN A 101 0.78 -13.51 4.74
N ASN A 102 0.19 -12.31 4.74
CA ASN A 102 -0.52 -11.85 5.93
C ASN A 102 -1.84 -12.59 6.17
N ILE A 103 -2.58 -12.98 5.13
CA ILE A 103 -3.82 -13.75 5.32
C ILE A 103 -3.47 -15.15 5.81
N GLU A 104 -2.54 -15.84 5.15
CA GLU A 104 -2.10 -17.17 5.58
C GLU A 104 -1.53 -17.13 6.99
N LYS A 105 -0.67 -16.16 7.31
CA LYS A 105 -0.12 -15.96 8.65
C LYS A 105 -1.18 -15.62 9.69
N ASN A 106 -2.15 -14.76 9.38
CA ASN A 106 -3.23 -14.44 10.31
C ASN A 106 -4.17 -15.63 10.52
N VAL A 107 -4.43 -16.43 9.49
CA VAL A 107 -5.23 -17.67 9.58
C VAL A 107 -4.48 -18.74 10.38
N MET A 108 -3.17 -18.92 10.15
CA MET A 108 -2.31 -19.81 10.95
C MET A 108 -2.28 -19.38 12.42
N ASN A 109 -2.04 -18.09 12.69
CA ASN A 109 -2.06 -17.57 14.06
C ASN A 109 -3.42 -17.77 14.74
N ALA A 110 -4.53 -17.53 14.03
CA ALA A 110 -5.86 -17.77 14.56
C ALA A 110 -6.10 -19.25 14.91
N ALA A 111 -5.62 -20.17 14.06
CA ALA A 111 -5.68 -21.61 14.33
C ALA A 111 -4.86 -21.98 15.57
N ASP A 112 -3.64 -21.44 15.72
CA ASP A 112 -2.80 -21.66 16.89
C ASP A 112 -3.46 -21.15 18.19
N TYR A 113 -4.06 -19.96 18.18
CA TYR A 113 -4.78 -19.44 19.34
C TYR A 113 -5.97 -20.32 19.74
N VAL A 114 -6.70 -20.86 18.77
CA VAL A 114 -7.83 -21.78 19.03
C VAL A 114 -7.36 -23.09 19.66
N GLU A 115 -6.24 -23.66 19.20
CA GLU A 115 -5.71 -24.89 19.79
C GLU A 115 -5.20 -24.66 21.22
N HIS A 116 -4.51 -23.55 21.48
CA HIS A 116 -4.10 -23.18 22.84
C HIS A 116 -5.32 -22.95 23.76
N ALA A 117 -6.36 -22.27 23.28
CA ALA A 117 -7.59 -22.05 24.05
C ALA A 117 -8.30 -23.38 24.38
N LYS A 118 -8.27 -24.36 23.48
CA LYS A 118 -8.80 -25.71 23.69
C LYS A 118 -8.00 -26.49 24.74
N GLU A 119 -6.69 -26.31 24.82
CA GLU A 119 -5.88 -26.92 25.88
C GLU A 119 -6.18 -26.30 27.25
N GLU A 120 -6.28 -24.98 27.34
CA GLU A 120 -6.60 -24.28 28.59
C GLU A 120 -8.01 -24.61 29.09
N THR A 121 -8.99 -24.73 28.21
CA THR A 121 -10.34 -25.17 28.58
C THR A 121 -10.36 -26.62 29.11
N LYS A 122 -9.56 -27.54 28.54
CA LYS A 122 -9.39 -28.90 29.10
C LYS A 122 -8.79 -28.86 30.50
N LYS A 123 -7.78 -28.01 30.75
CA LYS A 123 -7.19 -27.83 32.09
C LYS A 123 -8.23 -27.26 33.06
N ALA A 124 -9.00 -26.26 32.65
CA ALA A 124 -10.08 -25.67 33.45
C ALA A 124 -11.14 -26.71 33.86
N ILE A 125 -11.54 -27.61 32.96
CA ILE A 125 -12.46 -28.72 33.28
C ILE A 125 -11.86 -29.67 34.33
N LYS A 126 -10.56 -30.00 34.22
CA LYS A 126 -9.86 -30.82 35.22
C LYS A 126 -9.81 -30.14 36.59
N TYR A 127 -9.57 -28.84 36.64
CA TYR A 127 -9.60 -28.08 37.90
C TYR A 127 -11.02 -28.01 38.48
N GLN A 128 -12.03 -27.77 37.65
CA GLN A 128 -13.43 -27.74 38.07
C GLN A 128 -13.89 -29.09 38.65
N SER A 129 -13.59 -30.20 37.98
CA SER A 129 -13.95 -31.55 38.44
C SER A 129 -13.27 -31.92 39.75
N LYS A 130 -11.97 -31.61 39.91
CA LYS A 130 -11.25 -31.77 41.19
C LYS A 130 -11.89 -30.92 42.30
N ALA A 131 -12.21 -29.66 42.03
CA ALA A 131 -12.84 -28.77 43.00
C ALA A 131 -14.24 -29.28 43.42
N ARG A 132 -15.02 -29.84 42.49
CA ARG A 132 -16.32 -30.47 42.79
C ARG A 132 -16.15 -31.71 43.67
N ARG A 133 -15.19 -32.59 43.35
CA ARG A 133 -14.91 -33.79 44.16
C ARG A 133 -14.48 -33.43 45.59
N CYS A 134 -13.57 -32.46 45.75
CA CYS A 134 -13.17 -31.98 47.08
C CYS A 134 -14.37 -31.42 47.87
N ARG A 135 -15.30 -30.72 47.20
CA ARG A 135 -16.53 -30.20 47.84
C ARG A 135 -17.47 -31.33 48.29
N GLU A 136 -17.62 -32.38 47.50
CA GLU A 136 -18.42 -33.56 47.84
C GLU A 136 -17.78 -34.42 48.95
N GLU A 137 -16.45 -34.51 48.99
CA GLU A 137 -15.72 -35.19 50.08
C GLU A 137 -15.81 -34.39 51.39
N GLN A 138 -15.74 -33.06 51.32
CA GLN A 138 -15.94 -32.18 52.49
C GLN A 138 -17.36 -32.24 53.07
N SER A 139 -18.40 -32.45 52.24
CA SER A 139 -19.78 -32.56 52.73
C SER A 139 -20.11 -33.90 53.40
N LYS A 140 -19.27 -34.93 53.19
CA LYS A 140 -19.42 -36.26 53.80
C LYS A 140 -18.52 -36.49 55.04
N ALA A 141 -17.62 -35.56 55.36
CA ALA A 141 -16.72 -35.69 56.51
C ALA A 141 -17.44 -35.29 57.83
N PRO A 142 -17.37 -36.12 58.89
CA PRO A 142 -18.13 -35.89 60.13
C PRO A 142 -17.60 -34.74 61.00
N ASN A 143 -16.48 -34.09 60.63
CA ASN A 143 -15.98 -32.83 61.21
C ASN A 143 -14.99 -32.17 60.22
N PRO A 144 -15.33 -31.06 59.53
CA PRO A 144 -14.41 -30.45 58.58
C PRO A 144 -13.33 -29.68 59.34
N CYS A 145 -12.11 -30.18 59.32
CA CYS A 145 -10.97 -29.45 59.88
C CYS A 145 -10.60 -28.29 58.93
N PHE A 146 -10.69 -27.06 59.44
CA PHE A 146 -10.51 -25.79 58.71
C PHE A 146 -9.10 -25.57 58.12
N GLN A 147 -8.14 -26.48 58.34
CA GLN A 147 -6.75 -26.34 57.91
C GLN A 147 -6.45 -26.82 56.49
N CYS A 148 -7.46 -27.31 55.75
CA CYS A 148 -7.29 -27.73 54.34
C CYS A 148 -7.84 -26.73 53.32
N LEU A 149 -8.10 -25.46 53.68
CA LEU A 149 -8.30 -24.42 52.67
C LEU A 149 -6.97 -24.17 51.94
N SER A 150 -6.77 -24.89 50.85
CA SER A 150 -5.71 -24.60 49.89
C SER A 150 -5.84 -23.16 49.40
N PRO A 151 -4.73 -22.42 49.20
CA PRO A 151 -4.71 -20.99 48.84
C PRO A 151 -5.42 -20.63 47.53
N SER A 152 -5.88 -21.61 46.75
CA SER A 152 -6.67 -21.41 45.53
C SER A 152 -8.08 -20.84 45.76
N LEU A 153 -8.64 -20.92 46.98
CA LEU A 153 -9.93 -20.31 47.31
C LEU A 153 -9.84 -18.80 47.59
N LEU A 154 -8.67 -18.30 48.03
CA LEU A 154 -8.45 -16.86 48.26
C LEU A 154 -8.45 -16.04 46.97
N LEU A 155 -8.07 -16.65 45.84
CA LEU A 155 -8.07 -15.98 44.53
C LEU A 155 -9.47 -15.82 43.93
N LEU A 156 -10.40 -16.73 44.23
CA LEU A 156 -11.77 -16.62 43.73
C LEU A 156 -12.58 -15.58 44.50
N ASP A 157 -12.34 -15.46 45.82
CA ASP A 157 -12.94 -14.39 46.64
C ASP A 157 -12.36 -13.02 46.27
N ALA A 158 -11.06 -12.93 45.94
CA ALA A 158 -10.46 -11.71 45.43
C ALA A 158 -11.04 -11.27 44.07
N PHE A 159 -11.34 -12.22 43.17
CA PHE A 159 -11.96 -11.93 41.87
C PHE A 159 -13.44 -11.55 42.00
N LEU A 160 -14.20 -12.20 42.88
CA LEU A 160 -15.60 -11.85 43.13
C LEU A 160 -15.73 -10.49 43.83
N SER A 161 -14.79 -10.16 44.72
CA SER A 161 -14.72 -8.86 45.41
C SER A 161 -14.32 -7.71 44.47
N ALA A 162 -13.56 -7.97 43.40
CA ALA A 162 -13.22 -6.97 42.38
C ALA A 162 -14.39 -6.67 41.43
N CYS A 163 -15.28 -7.63 41.16
CA CYS A 163 -16.45 -7.43 40.31
C CYS A 163 -17.63 -6.71 41.00
N GLN A 164 -17.68 -6.64 42.34
CA GLN A 164 -18.83 -6.09 43.08
C GLN A 164 -18.67 -4.64 43.58
N GLY A 165 -17.63 -3.90 43.13
CA GLY A 165 -17.62 -2.43 43.20
C GLY A 165 -17.96 -1.82 44.57
N ARG A 166 -17.48 -2.43 45.66
CA ARG A 166 -17.69 -1.91 47.03
C ARG A 166 -16.35 -1.70 47.73
N PHE A 167 -15.71 -0.57 47.43
CA PHE A 167 -14.92 0.15 48.45
C PHE A 167 -15.90 0.63 49.55
N PRO A 168 -15.50 0.90 50.81
CA PRO A 168 -14.17 1.31 51.26
C PRO A 168 -13.74 0.75 52.65
N CYS A 169 -12.56 1.20 53.11
CA CYS A 169 -12.27 1.67 54.47
C CYS A 169 -10.98 1.09 55.07
N SER A 170 -9.94 1.93 55.02
CA SER A 170 -9.00 2.24 56.11
C SER A 170 -8.65 1.12 57.10
N VAL A 171 -7.45 0.54 56.94
CA VAL A 171 -6.69 0.03 58.08
C VAL A 171 -5.21 0.37 57.92
N THR A 172 -4.81 1.33 58.74
CA THR A 172 -3.50 1.57 59.36
C THR A 172 -2.54 0.37 59.42
N LYS A 173 -1.30 0.57 58.96
CA LYS A 173 -0.08 -0.10 59.46
C LYS A 173 0.99 1.00 59.57
N ALA A 174 1.34 1.43 60.78
CA ALA A 174 2.40 0.83 61.57
C ALA A 174 3.76 0.91 60.86
N LEU A 175 4.29 2.14 60.85
CA LEU A 175 5.68 2.50 61.15
C LEU A 175 5.63 3.83 61.90
#